data_AF-A0ABD3A0I4-F1
#
_entry.id   AF-A0ABD3A0I4-F1
#
_cell.length_a   1.000
_cell.length_b   1.000
_cell.length_c   1.000
_cell.angle_alpha   90.00
_cell.angle_beta   90.00
_cell.angle_gamma   90.00
#
_symmetry.space_group_name_H-M   'P 1'
#
loop_
_entity.id
_entity.type
_entity.pdbx_description
1 polymer ?
#
loop_
_entity_poly.entity_id
_entity_poly.type
_entity_poly.pdbx_seq_one_letter_code
_entity_poly.pdbx_strand_id
1 'polypeptide(L)'
;MGAPLTGTDLRAYVMSGGGNAPKNFNLRMGKKRCFLIFPIQGSERKGLVSVEVKNKKGQYDMKLLAVDIPMATGPDQLLYVVGDEEEYRVGGGLISELRDPVIKAMAASKEFEDRDELEDKEDAEKERTS
;
A
#
# COMPACT_ATOMS: atom_id res chain seq x y z
N MET A 1 12.00 4.27 8.70
CA MET A 1 11.00 5.30 8.34
C MET A 1 11.13 6.44 9.33
N GLY A 2 12.11 7.32 9.15
CA GLY A 2 12.27 8.50 10.00
C GLY A 2 11.04 9.42 9.97
N ALA A 3 10.81 10.13 11.08
CA ALA A 3 9.75 11.11 11.22
C ALA A 3 10.11 12.42 10.48
N PRO A 4 9.12 13.22 10.03
CA PRO A 4 7.66 12.96 10.07
C PRO A 4 7.17 12.10 8.90
N LEU A 5 6.09 11.36 9.13
CA LEU A 5 5.40 10.60 8.07
C LEU A 5 4.39 11.52 7.38
N THR A 6 4.47 11.66 6.07
CA THR A 6 3.47 12.35 5.25
C THR A 6 2.60 11.31 4.52
N GLY A 7 1.29 11.55 4.53
CA GLY A 7 0.35 10.73 3.76
C GLY A 7 0.37 11.14 2.29
N THR A 8 0.30 10.19 1.37
CA THR A 8 0.18 10.44 -0.07
C THR A 8 -1.28 10.52 -0.52
N ASP A 9 -1.54 11.16 -1.65
CA ASP A 9 -2.89 11.32 -2.23
C ASP A 9 -3.53 10.02 -2.73
N LEU A 10 -2.73 8.98 -2.96
CA LEU A 10 -3.23 7.70 -3.44
C LEU A 10 -3.88 6.91 -2.29
N ARG A 11 -5.20 6.74 -2.32
CA ARG A 11 -5.96 5.97 -1.32
C ARG A 11 -6.89 5.00 -2.03
N ALA A 12 -6.67 3.70 -1.85
CA ALA A 12 -7.57 2.67 -2.37
C ALA A 12 -8.50 2.21 -1.24
N TYR A 13 -9.81 2.38 -1.45
CA TYR A 13 -10.85 1.91 -0.55
C TYR A 13 -11.70 0.87 -1.26
N VAL A 14 -11.73 -0.36 -0.76
CA VAL A 14 -12.54 -1.44 -1.34
C VAL A 14 -13.42 -2.06 -0.26
N MET A 15 -14.73 -2.12 -0.53
CA MET A 15 -15.69 -2.84 0.32
C MET A 15 -16.05 -4.17 -0.33
N SER A 16 -15.79 -5.28 0.36
CA SER A 16 -16.29 -6.57 -0.08
C SER A 16 -17.75 -6.73 0.37
N GLY A 17 -18.70 -6.66 -0.58
CA GLY A 17 -20.10 -7.04 -0.39
C GLY A 17 -21.09 -5.87 -0.48
N GLY A 18 -21.98 -5.93 -1.48
CA GLY A 18 -23.07 -4.96 -1.67
C GLY A 18 -23.64 -4.78 -3.08
N GLY A 19 -23.28 -5.62 -4.06
CA GLY A 19 -23.82 -5.54 -5.43
C GLY A 19 -24.08 -6.92 -6.03
N ASN A 20 -25.04 -7.01 -6.96
CA ASN A 20 -25.30 -8.20 -7.76
C ASN A 20 -24.01 -8.61 -8.48
N ALA A 21 -23.44 -9.76 -8.13
CA ALA A 21 -22.11 -10.15 -8.57
C ALA A 21 -22.08 -10.54 -10.07
N PRO A 22 -21.06 -10.12 -10.85
CA PRO A 22 -20.70 -10.81 -12.09
C PRO A 22 -20.14 -12.21 -11.79
N LYS A 23 -20.34 -13.13 -12.75
CA LYS A 23 -20.34 -14.60 -12.63
C LYS A 23 -19.09 -15.30 -12.05
N ASN A 24 -18.03 -14.62 -11.67
CA ASN A 24 -16.73 -15.27 -11.38
C ASN A 24 -16.18 -15.06 -9.95
N PHE A 25 -16.94 -14.49 -9.02
CA PHE A 25 -16.49 -14.36 -7.62
C PHE A 25 -17.36 -15.22 -6.71
N ASN A 26 -16.76 -16.22 -6.05
CA ASN A 26 -17.43 -17.07 -5.05
C ASN A 26 -17.78 -16.24 -3.81
N LEU A 27 -18.90 -15.53 -3.85
CA LEU A 27 -19.38 -14.71 -2.74
C LEU A 27 -20.06 -15.61 -1.69
N ARG A 28 -19.24 -16.22 -0.82
CA ARG A 28 -19.73 -16.72 0.47
C ARG A 28 -20.36 -15.52 1.19
N MET A 29 -21.57 -15.68 1.73
CA MET A 29 -22.39 -14.63 2.38
C MET A 29 -21.78 -14.15 3.72
N GLY A 30 -20.52 -13.75 3.68
CA GLY A 30 -19.71 -13.32 4.81
C GLY A 30 -19.99 -11.87 5.18
N LYS A 31 -19.89 -11.58 6.47
CA LYS A 31 -19.98 -10.22 7.04
C LYS A 31 -19.08 -9.25 6.25
N LYS A 32 -19.60 -8.07 5.90
CA LYS A 32 -18.92 -7.02 5.12
C LYS A 32 -17.51 -6.76 5.69
N ARG A 33 -16.48 -6.96 4.87
CA ARG A 33 -15.10 -6.54 5.14
C ARG A 33 -14.82 -5.25 4.35
N CYS A 34 -14.05 -4.39 4.96
CA CYS A 34 -13.59 -3.13 4.42
C CYS A 34 -12.07 -3.18 4.40
N PHE A 35 -11.51 -2.86 3.25
CA PHE A 35 -10.08 -2.83 3.02
C PHE A 35 -9.69 -1.39 2.69
N LEU A 36 -8.64 -0.92 3.37
CA LEU A 36 -8.04 0.38 3.12
C LEU A 36 -6.55 0.15 2.87
N ILE A 37 -6.09 0.58 1.70
CA ILE A 37 -4.69 0.48 1.31
C ILE A 37 -4.21 1.87 0.87
N PHE A 38 -3.12 2.35 1.44
CA PHE A 38 -2.57 3.65 1.11
C PHE A 38 -1.05 3.69 1.30
N PRO A 39 -0.31 4.39 0.43
CA PRO A 39 1.10 4.62 0.66
C PRO A 39 1.31 5.58 1.84
N ILE A 40 2.46 5.43 2.45
CA ILE A 40 3.01 6.33 3.46
C ILE A 40 4.43 6.70 3.04
N GLN A 41 4.85 7.92 3.35
CA GLN A 41 6.20 8.38 3.08
C GLN A 41 6.85 8.85 4.37
N GLY A 42 7.97 8.24 4.73
CA GLY A 42 8.87 8.77 5.76
C GLY A 42 10.05 9.50 5.12
N SER A 43 10.90 10.11 5.95
CA SER A 43 12.07 10.86 5.49
C SER A 43 13.10 10.02 4.74
N GLU A 44 13.09 8.71 4.93
CA GLU A 44 14.06 7.80 4.32
C GLU A 44 13.44 6.96 3.19
N ARG A 45 12.17 6.57 3.31
CA ARG A 45 11.53 5.54 2.46
C ARG A 45 10.02 5.71 2.41
N LYS A 46 9.45 5.30 1.27
CA LYS A 46 8.02 5.07 1.10
C LYS A 46 7.66 3.66 1.59
N GLY A 47 6.41 3.45 2.00
CA GLY A 47 5.85 2.16 2.41
C GLY A 47 4.37 2.10 2.06
N LEU A 48 3.74 0.94 2.24
CA LEU A 48 2.34 0.70 1.93
C LEU A 48 1.63 0.15 3.17
N VAL A 49 0.59 0.83 3.61
CA VAL A 49 -0.25 0.37 4.71
C VAL A 49 -1.41 -0.43 4.16
N SER A 50 -1.63 -1.63 4.70
CA SER A 50 -2.79 -2.47 4.43
C SER A 50 -3.62 -2.63 5.69
N VAL A 51 -4.89 -2.25 5.61
CA VAL A 51 -5.84 -2.35 6.72
C VAL A 51 -7.01 -3.23 6.31
N GLU A 52 -7.35 -4.19 7.18
CA GLU A 52 -8.58 -4.96 7.08
C GLU A 52 -9.47 -4.71 8.29
N VAL A 53 -10.74 -4.40 8.03
CA VAL A 53 -11.74 -4.20 9.06
C VAL A 53 -12.98 -5.03 8.75
N LYS A 54 -13.51 -5.73 9.75
CA LYS A 54 -14.73 -6.52 9.61
C LYS A 54 -15.87 -5.87 10.37
N ASN A 55 -16.99 -5.60 9.70
CA ASN A 55 -18.19 -5.12 10.38
C ASN A 55 -18.91 -6.31 11.07
N LYS A 56 -19.12 -6.17 12.37
CA LYS A 56 -19.90 -7.10 13.21
C LYS A 56 -21.03 -6.30 13.87
N LYS A 57 -22.24 -6.38 13.29
CA LYS A 57 -23.45 -5.76 13.84
C LYS A 57 -23.30 -4.25 14.11
N GLY A 58 -22.64 -3.52 13.21
CA GLY A 58 -22.42 -2.08 13.33
C GLY A 58 -21.11 -1.70 14.04
N GLN A 59 -20.44 -2.65 14.69
CA GLN A 59 -19.10 -2.43 15.25
C GLN A 59 -18.03 -2.86 14.26
N TYR A 60 -17.00 -2.05 14.10
CA TYR A 60 -15.85 -2.32 13.24
C TYR A 60 -14.74 -2.97 14.06
N ASP A 61 -14.36 -4.18 13.67
CA ASP A 61 -13.32 -4.98 14.32
C ASP A 61 -12.11 -5.04 13.37
N MET A 62 -11.01 -4.39 13.74
CA MET A 62 -9.78 -4.37 12.95
C MET A 62 -9.13 -5.74 12.99
N LYS A 63 -8.95 -6.33 11.81
CA LYS A 63 -8.38 -7.68 11.64
C LYS A 63 -6.93 -7.65 11.24
N LEU A 64 -6.54 -6.62 10.50
CA LEU A 64 -5.18 -6.48 10.02
C LEU A 64 -4.80 -5.01 10.00
N LEU A 65 -3.59 -4.74 10.47
CA LEU A 65 -2.86 -3.51 10.19
C LEU A 65 -1.42 -3.93 9.90
N ALA A 66 -1.06 -3.89 8.62
CA ALA A 66 0.26 -4.28 8.15
C ALA A 66 0.91 -3.14 7.36
N VAL A 67 2.24 -3.10 7.39
CA VAL A 67 3.05 -2.11 6.68
C VAL A 67 4.12 -2.83 5.86
N ASP A 68 4.05 -2.70 4.55
CA ASP A 68 5.09 -3.12 3.61
C ASP A 68 6.09 -1.98 3.42
N ILE A 69 7.37 -2.24 3.68
CA ILE A 69 8.46 -1.28 3.49
C ILE A 69 9.45 -1.87 2.48
N PRO A 70 9.47 -1.36 1.23
CA PRO A 70 10.45 -1.78 0.26
C PRO A 70 11.86 -1.43 0.73
N MET A 71 12.76 -2.42 0.73
CA MET A 71 14.12 -2.26 1.20
C MET A 71 15.05 -1.98 0.01
N ALA A 72 15.96 -1.01 0.16
CA ALA A 72 16.95 -0.72 -0.89
C ALA A 72 17.92 -1.88 -1.12
N THR A 73 18.20 -2.65 -0.06
CA THR A 73 19.03 -3.86 -0.09
C THR A 73 18.40 -4.91 0.83
N GLY A 74 18.43 -6.17 0.39
CA GLY A 74 17.79 -7.27 1.11
C GLY A 74 16.29 -7.40 0.81
N PRO A 75 15.59 -8.35 1.48
CA PRO A 75 14.17 -8.55 1.30
C PRO A 75 13.37 -7.38 1.88
N ASP A 76 12.24 -7.07 1.25
CA ASP A 76 11.28 -6.10 1.77
C ASP A 76 10.83 -6.47 3.19
N GLN A 77 10.59 -5.45 4.01
CA GLN A 77 10.15 -5.65 5.38
C GLN A 77 8.63 -5.56 5.45
N LEU A 78 8.00 -6.62 5.96
CA LEU A 78 6.56 -6.64 6.25
C LEU A 78 6.35 -6.64 7.76
N LEU A 79 5.72 -5.59 8.27
CA LEU A 79 5.46 -5.38 9.68
C LEU A 79 3.97 -5.58 9.97
N TYR A 80 3.65 -6.38 10.98
CA TYR A 80 2.29 -6.55 11.49
C TYR A 80 2.14 -5.78 12.81
N VAL A 81 1.26 -4.78 12.82
CA VAL A 81 0.87 -4.05 14.04
C VAL A 81 -0.35 -4.71 14.68
N VAL A 82 -1.27 -5.20 13.85
CA VAL A 82 -2.44 -6.00 14.24
C VAL A 82 -2.59 -7.15 13.26
N GLY A 83 -2.89 -8.34 13.78
CA GLY A 83 -2.96 -9.58 13.00
C GLY A 83 -1.58 -10.19 12.76
N ASP A 84 -1.51 -11.14 11.84
CA ASP A 84 -0.30 -11.83 11.45
C ASP A 84 -0.23 -12.10 9.92
N GLU A 85 0.75 -12.90 9.54
CA GLU A 85 0.94 -13.31 8.15
C GLU A 85 -0.22 -14.16 7.60
N GLU A 86 -0.84 -14.98 8.45
CA GLU A 86 -2.02 -15.75 8.05
C GLU A 86 -3.17 -14.78 7.77
N GLU A 87 -3.48 -13.82 8.63
CA GLU A 87 -4.51 -12.82 8.33
C GLU A 87 -4.19 -11.98 7.09
N TYR A 88 -2.92 -11.62 6.92
CA TYR A 88 -2.47 -10.87 5.75
C TYR A 88 -2.68 -11.63 4.44
N ARG A 89 -2.40 -12.94 4.43
CA ARG A 89 -2.63 -13.83 3.28
C ARG A 89 -4.11 -14.19 3.12
N VAL A 90 -4.83 -14.39 4.23
CA VAL A 90 -6.23 -14.85 4.30
C VAL A 90 -7.25 -13.72 4.18
N GLY A 91 -6.82 -12.45 4.09
CA GLY A 91 -7.63 -11.25 3.83
C GLY A 91 -8.42 -11.25 2.50
N GLY A 92 -8.91 -12.41 2.07
CA GLY A 92 -9.76 -12.66 0.92
C GLY A 92 -9.02 -12.76 -0.40
N GLY A 93 -7.68 -12.78 -0.41
CA GLY A 93 -6.87 -12.58 -1.62
C GLY A 93 -6.94 -11.15 -2.18
N LEU A 94 -7.92 -10.35 -1.74
CA LEU A 94 -8.15 -9.00 -2.23
C LEU A 94 -7.05 -8.04 -1.81
N ILE A 95 -6.46 -8.18 -0.62
CA ILE A 95 -5.32 -7.35 -0.21
C ILE A 95 -4.12 -7.59 -1.14
N SER A 96 -3.79 -8.85 -1.43
CA SER A 96 -2.72 -9.18 -2.38
C SER A 96 -3.03 -8.67 -3.79
N GLU A 97 -4.26 -8.80 -4.27
CA GLU A 97 -4.67 -8.30 -5.59
C GLU A 97 -4.57 -6.77 -5.72
N LEU A 98 -4.85 -6.04 -4.64
CA LEU A 98 -4.77 -4.57 -4.62
C LEU A 98 -3.37 -4.05 -4.34
N ARG A 99 -2.56 -4.82 -3.61
CA ARG A 99 -1.19 -4.45 -3.22
C ARG A 99 -0.28 -4.31 -4.44
N ASP A 100 -0.23 -5.35 -5.28
CA ASP A 100 0.77 -5.42 -6.35
C ASP A 100 0.67 -4.26 -7.35
N PRO A 101 -0.53 -3.85 -7.81
CA PRO A 101 -0.67 -2.66 -8.66
C PRO A 101 -0.20 -1.38 -7.97
N VAL A 102 -0.45 -1.23 -6.66
CA VAL A 102 -0.06 -0.03 -5.90
C VAL A 102 1.46 0.00 -5.71
N ILE A 103 2.08 -1.11 -5.35
CA ILE A 103 3.55 -1.20 -5.23
C ILE A 103 4.20 -0.90 -6.57
N LYS A 104 3.68 -1.46 -7.68
CA LYS A 104 4.20 -1.18 -9.02
C LYS A 104 4.08 0.31 -9.38
N ALA A 105 2.95 0.94 -9.07
CA ALA A 105 2.77 2.37 -9.28
C ALA A 105 3.77 3.19 -8.45
N MET A 106 3.98 2.82 -7.18
CA MET A 106 4.94 3.48 -6.30
C MET A 106 6.39 3.33 -6.79
N ALA A 107 6.76 2.15 -7.28
CA ALA A 107 8.09 1.89 -7.84
C ALA A 107 8.33 2.73 -9.10
N ALA A 108 7.36 2.77 -10.03
CA ALA A 108 7.43 3.59 -11.22
C ALA A 108 7.58 5.09 -10.87
N SER A 109 6.78 5.61 -9.94
CA SER A 109 6.91 7.01 -9.48
C SER A 109 8.29 7.32 -8.94
N LYS A 110 8.91 6.40 -8.20
CA LYS A 110 10.27 6.57 -7.69
C LYS A 110 11.31 6.62 -8.82
N GLU A 111 11.19 5.76 -9.83
CA GLU A 111 12.11 5.77 -10.98
C GLU A 111 12.06 7.09 -11.76
N PHE A 112 10.87 7.71 -11.88
CA PHE A 112 10.74 9.05 -12.47
C PHE A 112 11.38 10.12 -11.59
N GLU A 113 11.10 10.13 -10.28
CA GLU A 113 11.73 11.06 -9.32
C GLU A 113 13.28 10.97 -9.34
N ASP A 114 13.82 9.75 -9.31
CA ASP A 114 15.27 9.50 -9.31
C ASP A 114 15.92 9.97 -10.64
N ARG A 115 15.20 9.90 -11.75
CA ARG A 115 15.66 10.36 -13.07
C ARG A 115 15.63 11.88 -13.18
N ASP A 116 14.55 12.52 -12.74
CA ASP A 116 14.44 13.99 -12.73
C ASP A 116 15.55 14.60 -11.87
N GLU A 117 15.84 14.01 -10.70
CA GLU A 117 16.95 14.44 -9.85
C GLU A 117 18.33 14.30 -10.51
N LEU A 118 18.51 13.33 -11.40
CA LEU A 118 19.76 13.13 -12.12
C LEU A 118 19.92 14.19 -13.22
N GLU A 119 18.87 14.42 -14.00
CA GLU A 119 18.84 15.43 -15.06
C GLU A 119 19.09 16.84 -14.48
N ASP A 120 18.45 17.17 -13.34
CA ASP A 120 18.67 18.44 -12.62
C ASP A 120 20.13 18.62 -12.16
N LYS A 121 20.79 17.54 -11.69
CA LYS A 121 22.20 17.58 -11.28
C LYS A 121 23.12 17.80 -12.47
N GLU A 122 22.88 17.11 -13.58
CA GLU A 122 23.68 17.26 -14.81
C GLU A 122 23.56 18.67 -15.40
N ASP A 123 22.36 19.25 -15.40
CA ASP A 123 22.16 20.62 -15.91
C ASP A 123 22.76 21.67 -14.97
N ALA A 124 22.67 21.48 -13.65
CA ALA A 124 23.36 22.34 -12.68
C ALA A 124 24.90 22.30 -12.83
N GLU A 125 25.48 21.15 -13.22
CA GLU A 125 26.91 21.04 -13.50
C GLU A 125 27.31 21.75 -14.80
N LYS A 126 26.48 21.67 -15.85
CA LYS A 126 26.70 22.40 -17.12
C LYS A 126 26.63 23.91 -16.93
N GLU A 127 25.67 24.41 -16.15
CA GLU A 127 25.55 25.85 -15.87
C GLU A 127 26.72 26.40 -15.04
N ARG A 128 27.31 25.59 -14.13
CA ARG A 128 28.48 26.00 -13.33
C ARG A 128 29.79 26.01 -14.10
N THR A 129 29.85 25.29 -15.21
CA THR A 129 31.07 25.13 -16.03
C THR A 129 31.06 25.96 -17.31
N SER A 130 29.97 26.71 -17.57
CA SER A 130 29.77 27.60 -18.72
C SER A 130 30.03 29.07 -18.40
#